data_AF-A0A523ZGT2-F1
#
_entry.id   AF-A0A523ZGT2-F1
#
_cell.length_a   1.000
_cell.length_b   1.000
_cell.length_c   1.000
_cell.angle_alpha   90.00
_cell.angle_beta   90.00
_cell.angle_gamma   90.00
#
_symmetry.space_group_name_H-M   'P 1'
#
loop_
_entity.id
_entity.type
_entity.pdbx_description
1 polymer ?
#
loop_
_entity_poly.entity_id
_entity_poly.type
_entity_poly.pdbx_seq_one_letter_code
_entity_poly.pdbx_strand_id
1 'polypeptide(L)'
;MRYFVWLFLIILVVFRFFITRPTYPNGQKIRITDKVSTEPIRYPTTQRIILAGLKIYLPTFPEIYYGDKIVVEGRVDGNKLIDAELISLSESRGILFKVRKKTINVFQQSLPEPHASLVAGVTLGSKSSLPARFWESLKLSGTAHVVVASGMNVTLVASFLMGILVLFLPRRQAVLAALVGIWTYSLISGFDAPIVRAAIMGSLVFSAQALGKLSSAARALILSALAMLIIWPHWLTDLGFILSFVATASLMLFERKVAHLVRFVPGIFREGFSTSLAAQIGVAPILFVT
;
A
#
# COMPACT_ATOMS: atom_id res chain seq x y z
N MET A 1 -12.88 8.15 30.81
CA MET A 1 -12.86 8.87 29.52
C MET A 1 -11.96 8.24 28.44
N ARG A 2 -10.71 7.82 28.72
CA ARG A 2 -9.78 7.34 27.68
C ARG A 2 -10.24 6.11 26.88
N TYR A 3 -10.86 5.12 27.52
CA TYR A 3 -11.37 3.91 26.85
C TYR A 3 -12.63 4.16 26.03
N PHE A 4 -13.42 5.18 26.38
CA PHE A 4 -14.64 5.54 25.66
C PHE A 4 -14.34 6.03 24.24
N VAL A 5 -13.26 6.78 24.06
CA VAL A 5 -12.82 7.25 22.73
C VAL A 5 -12.42 6.08 21.84
N TRP A 6 -11.69 5.09 22.38
CA TRP A 6 -11.32 3.90 21.61
C TRP A 6 -12.53 3.04 21.25
N LEU A 7 -13.45 2.83 22.20
CA LEU A 7 -14.69 2.09 21.96
C LEU A 7 -15.54 2.78 20.89
N PHE A 8 -15.69 4.11 20.97
CA PHE A 8 -16.41 4.90 19.98
C PHE A 8 -15.80 4.79 18.58
N LEU A 9 -14.46 4.89 18.46
CA LEU A 9 -13.79 4.74 17.16
C LEU A 9 -13.96 3.33 16.57
N ILE A 10 -13.90 2.28 17.41
CA ILE A 10 -14.13 0.90 16.97
C ILE A 10 -15.57 0.73 16.50
N ILE A 11 -16.56 1.24 17.26
CA ILE A 11 -17.97 1.21 16.87
C ILE A 11 -18.19 1.94 15.56
N LEU A 12 -17.56 3.12 15.37
CA LEU A 12 -17.66 3.89 14.13
C LEU A 12 -17.09 3.12 12.94
N VAL A 13 -15.95 2.44 13.10
CA VAL A 13 -15.37 1.57 12.08
C VAL A 13 -16.30 0.42 11.73
N VAL A 14 -16.83 -0.28 12.73
CA VAL A 14 -17.75 -1.42 12.53
C VAL A 14 -19.03 -0.95 11.83
N PHE A 15 -19.64 0.12 12.34
CA PHE A 15 -20.85 0.71 11.78
C PHE A 15 -20.64 1.14 10.32
N ARG A 16 -19.55 1.83 10.03
CA ARG A 16 -19.19 2.22 8.66
C ARG A 16 -18.95 1.02 7.77
N PHE A 17 -18.24 0.00 8.26
CA PHE A 17 -17.98 -1.21 7.49
C PHE A 17 -19.25 -1.93 7.05
N PHE A 18 -20.25 -2.04 7.94
CA PHE A 18 -21.52 -2.67 7.59
C PHE A 18 -22.38 -1.83 6.64
N ILE A 19 -22.36 -0.49 6.78
CA ILE A 19 -23.18 0.40 5.94
C ILE A 19 -22.58 0.60 4.54
N THR A 20 -21.26 0.59 4.43
CA THR A 20 -20.59 0.92 3.15
C THR A 20 -20.31 -0.31 2.28
N ARG A 21 -20.81 -1.50 2.64
CA ARG A 21 -20.72 -2.69 1.77
C ARG A 21 -21.87 -2.67 0.77
N PRO A 22 -21.65 -2.30 -0.51
CA PRO A 22 -22.62 -2.62 -1.53
C PRO A 22 -22.67 -4.15 -1.67
N THR A 23 -23.71 -4.77 -1.16
CA THR A 23 -24.00 -6.17 -1.45
C THR A 23 -24.66 -6.22 -2.81
N TYR A 24 -23.91 -6.67 -3.81
CA TYR A 24 -24.46 -6.91 -5.14
C TYR A 24 -25.01 -8.34 -5.22
N PRO A 25 -26.29 -8.53 -5.54
CA PRO A 25 -26.86 -9.83 -5.84
C PRO A 25 -26.11 -10.52 -6.99
N ASN A 26 -25.82 -11.81 -6.83
CA ASN A 26 -25.23 -12.63 -7.90
C ASN A 26 -26.15 -12.64 -9.14
N GLY A 27 -25.55 -12.52 -10.32
CA GLY A 27 -26.23 -12.49 -11.61
C GLY A 27 -26.75 -11.12 -12.04
N GLN A 28 -26.70 -10.09 -11.18
CA GLN A 28 -27.13 -8.75 -11.54
C GLN A 28 -26.11 -8.06 -12.46
N LYS A 29 -26.59 -7.49 -13.58
CA LYS A 29 -25.80 -6.60 -14.41
C LYS A 29 -25.69 -5.25 -13.70
N ILE A 30 -24.47 -4.83 -13.39
CA ILE A 30 -24.21 -3.56 -12.69
C ILE A 30 -23.29 -2.68 -13.51
N ARG A 31 -23.50 -1.36 -13.40
CA ARG A 31 -22.64 -0.34 -13.97
C ARG A 31 -21.92 0.38 -12.83
N ILE A 32 -20.60 0.21 -12.76
CA ILE A 32 -19.75 0.81 -11.73
C ILE A 32 -19.04 2.01 -12.34
N THR A 33 -19.18 3.17 -11.70
CA THR A 33 -18.41 4.38 -12.02
C THR A 33 -17.51 4.70 -10.83
N ASP A 34 -16.20 4.49 -10.98
CA ASP A 34 -15.27 4.70 -9.88
C ASP A 34 -13.87 5.13 -10.37
N LYS A 35 -13.09 5.69 -9.45
CA LYS A 35 -11.70 6.06 -9.69
C LYS A 35 -10.79 4.88 -9.35
N VAL A 36 -9.89 4.55 -10.26
CA VAL A 36 -8.91 3.48 -10.08
C VAL A 36 -7.99 3.85 -8.93
N SER A 37 -8.17 3.15 -7.80
CA SER A 37 -7.52 3.46 -6.52
C SER A 37 -6.28 2.61 -6.24
N THR A 38 -6.00 1.61 -7.07
CA THR A 38 -4.82 0.75 -6.99
C THR A 38 -4.23 0.54 -8.38
N GLU A 39 -2.93 0.27 -8.45
CA GLU A 39 -2.25 0.00 -9.73
C GLU A 39 -2.84 -1.26 -10.39
N PRO A 40 -3.34 -1.19 -11.64
CA PRO A 40 -3.75 -2.37 -12.38
C PRO A 40 -2.60 -3.36 -12.58
N ILE A 41 -2.88 -4.65 -12.40
CA ILE A 41 -1.93 -5.71 -12.75
C ILE A 41 -2.19 -6.09 -14.21
N ARG A 42 -1.17 -5.96 -15.05
CA ARG A 42 -1.28 -6.25 -16.48
C ARG A 42 -0.75 -7.65 -16.79
N TYR A 43 -1.53 -8.39 -17.56
CA TYR A 43 -1.18 -9.65 -18.21
C TYR A 43 -1.09 -9.41 -19.73
N PRO A 44 -0.57 -10.37 -20.51
CA PRO A 44 -0.44 -10.19 -21.96
C PRO A 44 -1.75 -9.86 -22.68
N THR A 45 -2.86 -10.46 -22.24
CA THR A 45 -4.19 -10.33 -22.89
C THR A 45 -5.24 -9.61 -22.04
N THR A 46 -5.03 -9.51 -20.74
CA THR A 46 -5.98 -8.91 -19.80
C THR A 46 -5.29 -8.00 -18.80
N GLN A 47 -6.03 -7.06 -18.24
CA GLN A 47 -5.62 -6.27 -17.09
C GLN A 47 -6.62 -6.49 -15.94
N ARG A 48 -6.08 -6.69 -14.74
CA ARG A 48 -6.87 -6.91 -13.52
C ARG A 48 -6.93 -5.63 -12.70
N ILE A 49 -8.16 -5.22 -12.38
CA ILE A 49 -8.46 -4.02 -11.59
C ILE A 49 -9.37 -4.42 -10.43
N ILE A 50 -9.27 -3.72 -9.31
CA ILE A 50 -10.19 -3.85 -8.18
C ILE A 50 -10.99 -2.55 -8.08
N LEU A 51 -12.30 -2.63 -8.28
CA LEU A 51 -13.23 -1.49 -8.14
C LEU A 51 -14.38 -1.90 -7.22
N ALA A 52 -14.77 -1.02 -6.29
CA ALA A 52 -15.84 -1.29 -5.33
C ALA A 52 -15.76 -2.67 -4.64
N GLY A 53 -14.53 -3.19 -4.43
CA GLY A 53 -14.29 -4.51 -3.84
C GLY A 53 -14.42 -5.71 -4.80
N LEU A 54 -14.81 -5.50 -6.06
CA LEU A 54 -14.93 -6.55 -7.08
C LEU A 54 -13.65 -6.65 -7.93
N LYS A 55 -13.23 -7.88 -8.23
CA LYS A 55 -12.14 -8.16 -9.17
C LYS A 55 -12.70 -8.11 -10.59
N ILE A 56 -12.17 -7.19 -11.40
CA ILE A 56 -12.58 -6.96 -12.78
C ILE A 56 -11.41 -7.33 -13.69
N TYR A 57 -11.68 -8.10 -14.73
CA TYR A 57 -10.73 -8.44 -15.79
C TYR A 57 -11.19 -7.77 -17.07
N LEU A 58 -10.38 -6.85 -17.58
CA LEU A 58 -10.63 -6.13 -18.83
C LEU A 58 -9.58 -6.50 -19.87
N PRO A 59 -9.84 -6.29 -21.17
CA PRO A 59 -8.80 -6.35 -22.20
C PRO A 59 -7.65 -5.37 -21.86
N THR A 60 -6.41 -5.72 -22.20
CA THR A 60 -5.22 -4.89 -21.90
C THR A 60 -5.31 -3.48 -22.53
N PHE A 61 -6.01 -3.36 -23.65
CA PHE A 61 -6.25 -2.09 -24.33
C PHE A 61 -7.73 -1.69 -24.26
N PRO A 62 -8.06 -0.42 -23.96
CA PRO A 62 -7.14 0.68 -23.67
C PRO A 62 -6.43 0.51 -22.32
N GLU A 63 -5.21 1.04 -22.21
CA GLU A 63 -4.41 0.93 -21.00
C GLU A 63 -4.99 1.79 -19.86
N ILE A 64 -5.35 1.13 -18.75
CA ILE A 64 -5.88 1.81 -17.57
C ILE A 64 -4.74 2.07 -16.58
N TYR A 65 -4.76 3.23 -15.94
CA TYR A 65 -3.77 3.65 -14.98
C TYR A 65 -4.38 4.04 -13.63
N TYR A 66 -3.55 4.02 -12.58
CA TYR A 66 -3.91 4.56 -11.28
C TYR A 66 -4.35 6.03 -11.41
N GLY A 67 -5.53 6.33 -10.86
CA GLY A 67 -6.14 7.66 -10.87
C GLY A 67 -7.10 7.94 -12.04
N ASP A 68 -7.21 7.06 -13.04
CA ASP A 68 -8.21 7.19 -14.10
C ASP A 68 -9.63 6.97 -13.53
N LYS A 69 -10.62 7.66 -14.10
CA LYS A 69 -12.04 7.41 -13.82
C LYS A 69 -12.57 6.46 -14.89
N ILE A 70 -13.07 5.31 -14.47
CA ILE A 70 -13.58 4.30 -15.39
C ILE A 70 -15.03 3.97 -15.11
N VAL A 71 -15.74 3.66 -16.19
CA VAL A 71 -17.10 3.12 -16.15
C VAL A 71 -17.04 1.72 -16.72
N VAL A 72 -17.35 0.74 -15.89
CA VAL A 72 -17.35 -0.67 -16.26
C VAL A 72 -18.74 -1.23 -16.05
N GLU A 73 -19.21 -2.05 -16.98
CA GLU A 73 -20.46 -2.79 -16.86
C GLU A 73 -20.18 -4.28 -16.96
N GLY A 74 -20.88 -5.09 -16.16
CA GLY A 74 -20.75 -6.54 -16.19
C GLY A 74 -21.69 -7.19 -15.21
N ARG A 75 -21.67 -8.53 -15.14
CA ARG A 75 -22.48 -9.32 -14.21
C ARG A 75 -21.69 -9.68 -12.97
N VAL A 76 -22.30 -9.55 -11.80
CA VAL A 76 -21.65 -9.94 -10.54
C VAL A 76 -21.71 -11.46 -10.36
N ASP A 77 -20.56 -12.05 -10.10
CA ASP A 77 -20.42 -13.43 -9.64
C ASP A 77 -19.51 -13.49 -8.41
N GLY A 78 -20.11 -13.52 -7.23
CA GLY A 78 -19.42 -13.47 -5.95
C GLY A 78 -18.56 -12.21 -5.81
N ASN A 79 -17.24 -12.38 -5.80
CA ASN A 79 -16.26 -11.28 -5.69
C ASN A 79 -15.67 -10.83 -7.04
N LYS A 80 -16.26 -11.26 -8.16
CA LYS A 80 -15.79 -10.95 -9.51
C LYS A 80 -16.90 -10.29 -10.34
N LEU A 81 -16.48 -9.48 -11.30
CA LEU A 81 -17.33 -9.01 -12.38
C LEU A 81 -17.01 -9.82 -13.64
N ILE A 82 -17.97 -10.63 -14.09
CA ILE A 82 -17.89 -11.43 -15.32
C ILE A 82 -18.50 -10.62 -16.47
N ASP A 83 -18.07 -10.88 -17.70
CA ASP A 83 -18.49 -10.17 -18.91
C ASP A 83 -18.32 -8.66 -18.75
N ALA A 84 -17.18 -8.27 -18.14
CA ALA A 84 -16.88 -6.89 -17.85
C ALA A 84 -16.46 -6.16 -19.13
N GLU A 85 -17.20 -5.12 -19.48
CA GLU A 85 -16.91 -4.23 -20.60
C GLU A 85 -16.61 -2.81 -20.09
N LEU A 86 -15.56 -2.21 -20.64
CA LEU A 86 -15.21 -0.82 -20.37
C LEU A 86 -16.07 0.08 -21.26
N ILE A 87 -17.03 0.79 -20.66
CA ILE A 87 -17.92 1.73 -21.38
C ILE A 87 -17.19 3.04 -21.66
N SER A 88 -16.51 3.59 -20.65
CA SER A 88 -15.82 4.86 -20.80
C SER A 88 -14.62 4.97 -19.89
N LEU A 89 -13.55 5.55 -20.43
CA LEU A 89 -12.33 5.92 -19.72
C LEU A 89 -12.21 7.44 -19.75
N SER A 90 -12.32 8.07 -18.58
CA SER A 90 -12.02 9.49 -18.41
C SER A 90 -10.65 9.62 -17.76
N GLU A 91 -9.69 10.15 -18.51
CA GLU A 91 -8.34 10.41 -18.03
C GLU A 91 -8.35 11.55 -16.99
N SER A 92 -8.41 11.20 -15.70
CA SER A 92 -8.27 12.15 -14.61
C SER A 92 -6.79 12.29 -14.21
N ARG A 93 -5.94 12.64 -15.18
CA ARG A 93 -4.48 12.63 -15.05
C ARG A 93 -3.95 13.96 -14.52
N GLY A 94 -3.82 14.05 -13.20
CA GLY A 94 -3.21 15.22 -12.54
C GLY A 94 -1.71 15.37 -12.80
N ILE A 95 -1.12 16.47 -12.33
CA ILE A 95 0.32 16.77 -12.48
C ILE A 95 1.19 15.63 -11.91
N LEU A 96 0.78 15.03 -10.79
CA LEU A 96 1.49 13.91 -10.16
C LEU A 96 1.59 12.68 -11.07
N PHE A 97 0.53 12.38 -11.84
CA PHE A 97 0.54 11.29 -12.80
C PHE A 97 1.54 11.55 -13.94
N LYS A 98 1.60 12.79 -14.43
CA LYS A 98 2.55 13.19 -15.46
C LYS A 98 4.00 13.07 -14.98
N VAL A 99 4.28 13.51 -13.75
CA VAL A 99 5.59 13.34 -13.11
C VAL A 99 5.95 11.87 -13.02
N ARG A 100 5.04 11.04 -12.48
CA ARG A 100 5.25 9.59 -12.37
C ARG A 100 5.57 8.96 -13.73
N LYS A 101 4.75 9.23 -14.75
CA LYS A 101 4.95 8.69 -16.11
C LYS A 101 6.28 9.14 -16.71
N LYS A 102 6.67 10.41 -16.49
CA LYS A 102 7.97 10.91 -16.94
C LYS A 102 9.11 10.18 -16.26
N THR A 103 9.05 9.94 -14.95
CA THR A 103 10.06 9.18 -14.22
C THR A 103 10.17 7.73 -14.72
N ILE A 104 9.04 7.06 -14.95
CA ILE A 104 9.02 5.70 -15.51
C ILE A 104 9.65 5.68 -16.90
N ASN A 105 9.31 6.64 -17.77
CA ASN A 105 9.90 6.74 -19.11
C ASN A 105 11.41 6.95 -19.04
N VAL A 106 11.91 7.76 -18.10
CA VAL A 106 13.36 7.93 -17.88
C VAL A 106 14.01 6.59 -17.52
N PHE A 107 13.40 5.79 -16.65
CA PHE A 107 13.93 4.47 -16.32
C PHE A 107 13.96 3.53 -17.53
N GLN A 108 12.88 3.50 -18.32
CA GLN A 108 12.79 2.67 -19.52
C GLN A 108 13.78 3.07 -20.63
N GLN A 109 14.12 4.36 -20.72
CA GLN A 109 15.13 4.85 -21.67
C GLN A 109 16.56 4.62 -21.18
N SER A 110 16.76 4.53 -19.86
CA SER A 110 18.09 4.46 -19.23
C SER A 110 18.54 3.04 -18.94
N LEU A 111 17.61 2.07 -18.84
CA LEU A 111 17.88 0.70 -18.42
C LEU A 111 17.17 -0.31 -19.33
N PRO A 112 17.79 -1.47 -19.65
CA PRO A 112 17.12 -2.55 -20.35
C PRO A 112 16.09 -3.26 -19.46
N GLU A 113 15.02 -3.77 -20.04
CA GLU A 113 14.07 -4.66 -19.33
C GLU A 113 14.78 -5.97 -18.92
N PRO A 114 14.49 -6.55 -17.73
CA PRO A 114 13.46 -6.17 -16.75
C PRO A 114 13.90 -5.12 -15.71
N HIS A 115 15.13 -4.58 -15.81
CA HIS A 115 15.71 -3.71 -14.78
C HIS A 115 14.98 -2.38 -14.64
N ALA A 116 14.56 -1.78 -15.76
CA ALA A 116 13.73 -0.56 -15.75
C ALA A 116 12.43 -0.78 -14.96
N SER A 117 11.70 -1.86 -15.25
CA SER A 117 10.47 -2.22 -14.54
C SER A 117 10.71 -2.59 -13.08
N LEU A 118 11.83 -3.23 -12.76
CA LEU A 118 12.21 -3.53 -11.37
C LEU A 118 12.43 -2.25 -10.56
N VAL A 119 13.19 -1.28 -11.08
CA VAL A 119 13.44 0.01 -10.41
C VAL A 119 12.14 0.79 -10.27
N ALA A 120 11.29 0.81 -11.30
CA ALA A 120 9.97 1.46 -11.23
C ALA A 120 9.05 0.80 -10.17
N GLY A 121 9.08 -0.52 -10.05
CA GLY A 121 8.36 -1.26 -9.01
C GLY A 121 8.84 -0.91 -7.61
N VAL A 122 10.16 -0.97 -7.38
CA VAL A 122 10.77 -0.72 -6.07
C VAL A 122 10.56 0.72 -5.62
N THR A 123 10.71 1.70 -6.52
CA THR A 123 10.69 3.12 -6.15
C THR A 123 9.29 3.74 -6.19
N LEU A 124 8.50 3.41 -7.21
CA LEU A 124 7.20 4.02 -7.50
C LEU A 124 6.02 3.06 -7.33
N GLY A 125 6.24 1.80 -6.96
CA GLY A 125 5.18 0.80 -6.82
C GLY A 125 4.58 0.35 -8.15
N SER A 126 5.23 0.66 -9.28
CA SER A 126 4.72 0.37 -10.62
C SER A 126 4.87 -1.11 -10.95
N LYS A 127 3.76 -1.87 -10.85
CA LYS A 127 3.73 -3.32 -11.14
C LYS A 127 3.39 -3.63 -12.59
N SER A 128 2.85 -2.65 -13.31
CA SER A 128 2.22 -2.79 -14.63
C SER A 128 3.18 -3.14 -15.76
N SER A 129 4.48 -2.85 -15.61
CA SER A 129 5.49 -3.07 -16.66
C SER A 129 6.32 -4.35 -16.48
N LEU A 130 6.21 -5.04 -15.33
CA LEU A 130 7.03 -6.21 -15.03
C LEU A 130 6.66 -7.41 -15.92
N PRO A 131 7.62 -8.06 -16.61
CA PRO A 131 7.35 -9.26 -17.38
C PRO A 131 6.74 -10.37 -16.52
N ALA A 132 5.68 -11.03 -17.02
CA ALA A 132 4.94 -12.05 -16.25
C ALA A 132 5.83 -13.18 -15.72
N ARG A 133 6.79 -13.67 -16.53
CA ARG A 133 7.77 -14.69 -16.12
C ARG A 133 8.62 -14.22 -14.94
N PHE A 134 9.07 -12.97 -14.96
CA PHE A 134 9.87 -12.40 -13.88
C PHE A 134 9.03 -12.22 -12.60
N TRP A 135 7.77 -11.81 -12.74
CA TRP A 135 6.83 -11.73 -11.62
C TRP A 135 6.56 -13.09 -10.98
N GLU A 136 6.44 -14.15 -11.78
CA GLU A 136 6.33 -15.53 -11.26
C GLU A 136 7.59 -15.97 -10.53
N SER A 137 8.78 -15.69 -11.09
CA SER A 137 10.04 -15.96 -10.40
C SER A 137 10.12 -15.25 -9.05
N LEU A 138 9.73 -13.97 -8.97
CA LEU A 138 9.69 -13.20 -7.71
C LEU A 138 8.71 -13.77 -6.68
N LYS A 139 7.59 -14.35 -7.13
CA LYS A 139 6.64 -15.05 -6.25
C LYS A 139 7.25 -16.35 -5.73
N LEU A 140 7.87 -17.14 -6.60
CA LEU A 140 8.49 -18.42 -6.25
C LEU A 140 9.66 -18.24 -5.27
N SER A 141 10.46 -17.19 -5.45
CA SER A 141 11.54 -16.85 -4.52
C SER A 141 11.06 -16.12 -3.26
N GLY A 142 9.76 -15.81 -3.14
CA GLY A 142 9.20 -15.05 -2.04
C GLY A 142 9.63 -13.57 -1.98
N THR A 143 10.37 -13.07 -2.98
CA THR A 143 10.92 -11.70 -3.01
C THR A 143 9.95 -10.68 -3.62
N ALA A 144 8.75 -11.09 -4.04
CA ALA A 144 7.72 -10.20 -4.57
C ALA A 144 7.41 -9.01 -3.63
N HIS A 145 7.46 -9.20 -2.31
CA HIS A 145 7.21 -8.14 -1.33
C HIS A 145 8.31 -7.06 -1.28
N VAL A 146 9.52 -7.36 -1.76
CA VAL A 146 10.65 -6.41 -1.85
C VAL A 146 10.49 -5.50 -3.07
N VAL A 147 9.94 -6.05 -4.16
CA VAL A 147 9.76 -5.35 -5.44
C VAL A 147 8.56 -4.40 -5.40
N VAL A 148 7.63 -4.60 -4.46
CA VAL A 148 6.50 -3.69 -4.27
C VAL A 148 6.92 -2.57 -3.33
N ALA A 149 6.66 -1.31 -3.74
CA ALA A 149 6.90 -0.15 -2.90
C ALA A 149 6.31 -0.35 -1.49
N SER A 150 7.18 -0.29 -0.48
CA SER A 150 6.88 -0.69 0.88
C SER A 150 6.94 0.50 1.84
N GLY A 151 6.57 0.25 3.10
CA GLY A 151 6.70 1.26 4.15
C GLY A 151 8.15 1.69 4.41
N MET A 152 9.15 0.87 4.02
CA MET A 152 10.56 1.23 4.12
C MET A 152 10.89 2.43 3.22
N ASN A 153 10.38 2.47 1.99
CA ASN A 153 10.60 3.59 1.09
C ASN A 153 10.04 4.89 1.65
N VAL A 154 8.85 4.82 2.26
CA VAL A 154 8.24 5.98 2.92
C VAL A 154 9.11 6.47 4.07
N THR A 155 9.64 5.56 4.90
CA THR A 155 10.55 5.90 6.00
C THR A 155 11.87 6.50 5.51
N LEU A 156 12.44 5.96 4.42
CA LEU A 156 13.64 6.50 3.79
C LEU A 156 13.40 7.93 3.28
N VAL A 157 12.32 8.15 2.53
CA VAL A 157 11.92 9.49 2.05
C VAL A 157 11.69 10.44 3.23
N ALA A 158 10.97 10.01 4.25
CA ALA A 158 10.70 10.79 5.46
C ALA A 158 12.00 11.21 6.17
N SER A 159 12.93 10.28 6.35
CA SER A 159 14.20 10.50 7.06
C SER A 159 15.15 11.38 6.25
N PHE A 160 15.23 11.15 4.95
CA PHE A 160 16.02 11.96 4.02
C PHE A 160 15.52 13.41 3.98
N LEU A 161 14.22 13.61 3.80
CA LEU A 161 13.62 14.95 3.80
C LEU A 161 13.86 15.66 5.13
N MET A 162 13.62 14.98 6.27
CA MET A 162 13.89 15.58 7.58
C MET A 162 15.37 15.91 7.77
N GLY A 163 16.28 15.01 7.39
CA GLY A 163 17.72 15.21 7.53
C GLY A 163 18.23 16.43 6.76
N ILE A 164 17.71 16.67 5.56
CA ILE A 164 18.08 17.84 4.74
C ILE A 164 17.36 19.10 5.24
N LEU A 165 16.05 19.05 5.42
CA LEU A 165 15.25 20.24 5.74
C LEU A 165 15.64 20.85 7.09
N VAL A 166 16.08 20.04 8.06
CA VAL A 166 16.54 20.54 9.36
C VAL A 166 17.85 21.35 9.24
N LEU A 167 18.64 21.19 8.17
CA LEU A 167 19.83 22.00 7.92
C LEU A 167 19.49 23.44 7.51
N PHE A 168 18.32 23.65 6.89
CA PHE A 168 17.94 24.94 6.30
C PHE A 168 16.73 25.60 6.97
N LEU A 169 15.91 24.84 7.68
CA LEU A 169 14.65 25.30 8.26
C LEU A 169 14.56 24.97 9.75
N PRO A 170 13.84 25.78 10.53
CA PRO A 170 13.53 25.44 11.91
C PRO A 170 12.72 24.14 11.98
N ARG A 171 12.96 23.34 13.01
CA ARG A 171 12.44 21.95 13.13
C ARG A 171 10.94 21.83 12.87
N ARG A 172 10.11 22.79 13.31
CA ARG A 172 8.66 22.77 13.06
C ARG A 172 8.30 22.91 11.58
N GLN A 173 8.99 23.79 10.85
CA GLN A 173 8.78 23.98 9.41
C GLN A 173 9.33 22.77 8.62
N ALA A 174 10.49 22.24 9.04
CA ALA A 174 11.05 21.03 8.45
C ALA A 174 10.08 19.83 8.59
N VAL A 175 9.45 19.66 9.76
CA VAL A 175 8.41 18.64 9.97
C VAL A 175 7.24 18.83 9.01
N LEU A 176 6.69 20.03 8.90
CA LEU A 176 5.57 20.30 7.99
C LEU A 176 5.92 20.01 6.53
N ALA A 177 7.11 20.46 6.09
CA ALA A 177 7.59 20.19 4.73
C ALA A 177 7.83 18.69 4.48
N ALA A 178 8.38 17.95 5.45
CA ALA A 178 8.55 16.50 5.35
C ALA A 178 7.21 15.77 5.28
N LEU A 179 6.19 16.20 6.04
CA LEU A 179 4.84 15.64 5.95
C LEU A 179 4.25 15.82 4.55
N VAL A 180 4.35 17.03 3.99
CA VAL A 180 3.91 17.30 2.61
C VAL A 180 4.66 16.40 1.62
N GLY A 181 5.96 16.23 1.78
CA GLY A 181 6.77 15.36 0.93
C GLY A 181 6.36 13.88 1.01
N ILE A 182 6.09 13.35 2.21
CA ILE A 182 5.62 11.97 2.43
C ILE A 182 4.29 11.73 1.72
N TRP A 183 3.32 12.63 1.88
CA TRP A 183 2.01 12.47 1.25
C TRP A 183 2.10 12.63 -0.27
N THR A 184 2.96 13.52 -0.75
CA THR A 184 3.25 13.65 -2.19
C THR A 184 3.84 12.36 -2.74
N TYR A 185 4.81 11.76 -2.05
CA TYR A 185 5.38 10.46 -2.43
C TYR A 185 4.33 9.33 -2.40
N SER A 186 3.47 9.29 -1.38
CA SER A 186 2.39 8.30 -1.27
C SER A 186 1.41 8.37 -2.45
N LEU A 187 1.06 9.59 -2.88
CA LEU A 187 0.20 9.80 -4.05
C LEU A 187 0.88 9.41 -5.36
N ILE A 188 2.17 9.68 -5.51
CA ILE A 188 2.94 9.31 -6.70
C ILE A 188 3.10 7.78 -6.78
N SER A 189 3.32 7.11 -5.64
CA SER A 189 3.60 5.67 -5.56
C SER A 189 2.37 4.76 -5.67
N GLY A 190 1.17 5.32 -5.91
CA GLY A 190 -0.05 4.55 -6.21
C GLY A 190 -0.93 4.23 -5.01
N PHE A 191 -0.67 4.83 -3.84
CA PHE A 191 -1.56 4.80 -2.66
C PHE A 191 -1.96 3.40 -2.17
N ASP A 192 -1.07 2.42 -2.35
CA ASP A 192 -1.23 1.06 -1.84
C ASP A 192 -1.29 1.06 -0.29
N ALA A 193 -2.02 0.10 0.30
CA ALA A 193 -2.25 0.03 1.75
C ALA A 193 -0.97 0.10 2.63
N PRO A 194 0.15 -0.59 2.30
CA PRO A 194 1.39 -0.49 3.08
C PRO A 194 2.01 0.92 3.09
N ILE A 195 1.86 1.67 1.99
CA ILE A 195 2.39 3.02 1.79
C ILE A 195 1.55 4.02 2.58
N VAL A 196 0.22 3.94 2.46
CA VAL A 196 -0.71 4.80 3.20
C VAL A 196 -0.55 4.64 4.70
N ARG A 197 -0.44 3.40 5.19
CA ARG A 197 -0.15 3.13 6.60
C ARG A 197 1.16 3.80 7.03
N ALA A 198 2.24 3.63 6.27
CA ALA A 198 3.53 4.22 6.61
C ALA A 198 3.48 5.76 6.61
N ALA A 199 2.73 6.37 5.68
CA ALA A 199 2.51 7.82 5.64
C ALA A 199 1.75 8.31 6.88
N ILE A 200 0.70 7.59 7.32
CA ILE A 200 -0.05 7.93 8.53
C ILE A 200 0.81 7.75 9.79
N MET A 201 1.50 6.62 9.92
CA MET A 201 2.39 6.37 11.07
C MET A 201 3.51 7.41 11.14
N GLY A 202 4.16 7.74 10.01
CA GLY A 202 5.15 8.82 9.93
C GLY A 202 4.56 10.17 10.33
N SER A 203 3.32 10.46 9.91
CA SER A 203 2.61 11.67 10.28
C SER A 203 2.37 11.79 11.79
N LEU A 204 1.95 10.70 12.42
CA LEU A 204 1.73 10.63 13.86
C LEU A 204 3.05 10.81 14.64
N VAL A 205 4.12 10.16 14.19
CA VAL A 205 5.44 10.25 14.83
C VAL A 205 6.00 11.67 14.73
N PHE A 206 5.97 12.29 13.55
CA PHE A 206 6.49 13.65 13.38
C PHE A 206 5.64 14.70 14.10
N SER A 207 4.31 14.53 14.13
CA SER A 207 3.43 15.40 14.92
C SER A 207 3.70 15.28 16.43
N ALA A 208 3.93 14.07 16.92
CA ALA A 208 4.30 13.84 18.32
C ALA A 208 5.65 14.50 18.65
N GLN A 209 6.64 14.37 17.77
CA GLN A 209 7.94 15.04 17.92
C GLN A 209 7.82 16.57 17.94
N ALA A 210 6.99 17.15 17.07
CA ALA A 210 6.74 18.60 17.04
C ALA A 210 6.09 19.12 18.33
N LEU A 211 5.30 18.27 18.99
CA LEU A 211 4.68 18.54 20.30
C LEU A 211 5.56 18.16 21.49
N GLY A 212 6.79 17.69 21.27
CA GLY A 212 7.70 17.24 22.34
C GLY A 212 7.25 15.96 23.05
N LYS A 213 6.38 15.16 22.44
CA LYS A 213 5.84 13.92 23.03
C LYS A 213 6.53 12.69 22.46
N LEU A 214 6.78 11.70 23.33
CA LEU A 214 7.23 10.36 22.94
C LEU A 214 6.10 9.63 22.20
N SER A 215 6.35 9.25 20.95
CA SER A 215 5.42 8.43 20.17
C SER A 215 5.61 6.95 20.51
N SER A 216 4.56 6.28 20.99
CA SER A 216 4.55 4.82 21.09
C SER A 216 4.19 4.23 19.73
N ALA A 217 5.07 3.38 19.20
CA ALA A 217 4.85 2.73 17.91
C ALA A 217 3.56 1.88 17.90
N ALA A 218 3.24 1.20 19.01
CA ALA A 218 1.99 0.45 19.16
C ALA A 218 0.74 1.36 19.05
N ARG A 219 0.77 2.54 19.68
CA ARG A 219 -0.33 3.52 19.55
C ARG A 219 -0.44 4.05 18.13
N ALA A 220 0.68 4.31 17.47
CA ALA A 220 0.70 4.74 16.08
C ALA A 220 0.09 3.67 15.15
N LEU A 221 0.38 2.38 15.40
CA LEU A 221 -0.19 1.27 14.65
C LEU A 221 -1.72 1.23 14.80
N ILE A 222 -2.24 1.25 16.03
CA ILE A 222 -3.70 1.20 16.27
C ILE A 222 -4.40 2.44 15.69
N LEU A 223 -3.85 3.64 15.91
CA LEU A 223 -4.40 4.88 15.34
C LEU A 223 -4.38 4.85 13.81
N SER A 224 -3.32 4.32 13.20
CA SER A 224 -3.25 4.19 11.74
C SER A 224 -4.30 3.21 11.20
N ALA A 225 -4.51 2.06 11.86
CA ALA A 225 -5.56 1.10 11.49
C ALA A 225 -6.94 1.75 11.55
N LEU A 226 -7.26 2.45 12.64
CA LEU A 226 -8.53 3.13 12.80
C LEU A 226 -8.71 4.24 11.76
N ALA A 227 -7.73 5.13 11.59
CA ALA A 227 -7.80 6.19 10.60
C ALA A 227 -8.02 5.64 9.19
N MET A 228 -7.30 4.57 8.83
CA MET A 228 -7.46 3.91 7.54
C MET A 228 -8.87 3.34 7.35
N LEU A 229 -9.40 2.60 8.33
CA LEU A 229 -10.73 2.00 8.24
C LEU A 229 -11.87 3.04 8.29
N ILE A 230 -11.67 4.16 9.01
CA ILE A 230 -12.58 5.32 9.04
C ILE A 230 -12.56 6.08 7.71
N ILE A 231 -11.50 6.00 6.91
CA ILE A 231 -11.43 6.63 5.58
C ILE A 231 -11.90 5.68 4.49
N TRP A 232 -11.49 4.41 4.51
CA TRP A 232 -12.00 3.34 3.62
C TRP A 232 -12.14 1.99 4.35
N PRO A 233 -13.36 1.49 4.58
CA PRO A 233 -13.58 0.27 5.35
C PRO A 233 -13.23 -0.99 4.55
N HIS A 234 -13.20 -0.88 3.22
CA HIS A 234 -12.89 -1.97 2.29
C HIS A 234 -11.47 -2.53 2.48
N TRP A 235 -10.55 -1.77 3.10
CA TRP A 235 -9.22 -2.28 3.44
C TRP A 235 -9.23 -3.42 4.46
N LEU A 236 -10.31 -3.62 5.22
CA LEU A 236 -10.41 -4.76 6.14
C LEU A 236 -10.37 -6.11 5.42
N THR A 237 -10.82 -6.17 4.16
CA THR A 237 -10.76 -7.37 3.30
C THR A 237 -9.56 -7.38 2.37
N ASP A 238 -8.73 -6.33 2.39
CA ASP A 238 -7.54 -6.26 1.55
C ASP A 238 -6.41 -7.07 2.18
N LEU A 239 -5.89 -8.05 1.43
CA LEU A 239 -4.77 -8.89 1.90
C LEU A 239 -3.52 -8.05 2.18
N GLY A 240 -3.25 -7.00 1.40
CA GLY A 240 -2.12 -6.11 1.60
C GLY A 240 -2.19 -5.39 2.94
N PHE A 241 -3.38 -4.92 3.32
CA PHE A 241 -3.64 -4.33 4.64
C PHE A 241 -3.42 -5.34 5.76
N ILE A 242 -4.08 -6.51 5.71
CA ILE A 242 -3.99 -7.55 6.75
C ILE A 242 -2.52 -7.96 6.95
N LEU A 243 -1.85 -8.35 5.87
CA LEU A 243 -0.45 -8.79 5.91
C LEU A 243 0.46 -7.68 6.45
N SER A 244 0.23 -6.43 6.07
CA SER A 244 0.99 -5.29 6.60
C SER A 244 0.85 -5.16 8.11
N PHE A 245 -0.38 -5.08 8.61
CA PHE A 245 -0.63 -4.82 10.03
C PHE A 245 -0.19 -5.98 10.91
N VAL A 246 -0.43 -7.21 10.45
CA VAL A 246 0.02 -8.43 11.15
C VAL A 246 1.54 -8.52 11.16
N ALA A 247 2.23 -8.23 10.05
CA ALA A 247 3.69 -8.21 10.02
C ALA A 247 4.27 -7.18 11.01
N THR A 248 3.74 -5.95 11.03
CA THR A 248 4.22 -4.91 11.95
C THR A 248 3.90 -5.22 13.41
N ALA A 249 2.72 -5.76 13.71
CA ALA A 249 2.38 -6.21 15.06
C ALA A 249 3.29 -7.37 15.51
N SER A 250 3.56 -8.32 14.62
CA SER A 250 4.45 -9.44 14.88
C SER A 250 5.88 -8.97 15.17
N LEU A 251 6.38 -8.02 14.38
CA LEU A 251 7.68 -7.40 14.63
C LEU A 251 7.76 -6.78 16.03
N MET A 252 6.76 -5.98 16.42
CA MET A 252 6.71 -5.36 17.75
C MET A 252 6.72 -6.35 18.92
N LEU A 253 6.09 -7.52 18.74
CA LEU A 253 5.92 -8.50 19.82
C LEU A 253 7.04 -9.54 19.88
N PHE A 254 7.53 -9.96 18.72
CA PHE A 254 8.39 -11.14 18.59
C PHE A 254 9.83 -10.79 18.22
N GLU A 255 10.13 -9.65 17.61
CA GLU A 255 11.49 -9.30 17.16
C GLU A 255 12.53 -9.45 18.28
N ARG A 256 12.25 -8.86 19.45
CA ARG A 256 13.18 -8.93 20.59
C ARG A 256 13.35 -10.35 21.14
N LYS A 257 12.29 -11.16 21.11
CA LYS A 257 12.33 -12.58 21.55
C LYS A 257 13.14 -13.42 20.57
N VAL A 258 12.91 -13.23 19.28
CA VAL A 258 13.65 -13.89 18.19
C VAL A 258 15.13 -13.49 18.24
N ALA A 259 15.44 -12.21 18.40
CA ALA A 259 16.83 -11.74 18.49
C ALA A 259 17.58 -12.36 19.68
N HIS A 260 16.88 -12.67 20.77
CA HIS A 260 17.46 -13.37 21.91
C HIS A 260 17.65 -14.87 21.63
N LEU A 261 16.74 -15.50 20.88
CA LEU A 261 16.86 -16.91 20.49
C LEU A 261 17.99 -17.12 19.47
N VAL A 262 18.16 -16.17 18.56
CA VAL A 262 19.11 -16.24 17.44
C VAL A 262 20.46 -15.57 17.80
N ARG A 263 20.86 -15.67 19.08
CA ARG A 263 22.14 -15.15 19.56
C ARG A 263 23.37 -15.80 18.90
N PHE A 264 23.20 -16.96 18.27
CA PHE A 264 24.26 -17.63 17.52
C PHE A 264 24.63 -16.90 16.22
N VAL A 265 23.76 -16.03 15.69
CA VAL A 265 24.04 -15.26 14.46
C VAL A 265 24.90 -14.04 14.77
N PRO A 266 25.89 -13.70 13.91
CA PRO A 266 26.71 -12.50 14.06
C PRO A 266 25.87 -11.22 14.15
N GLY A 267 26.30 -10.25 14.97
CA GLY A 267 25.54 -9.03 15.27
C GLY A 267 25.07 -8.25 14.02
N ILE A 268 25.91 -8.22 12.98
CA ILE A 268 25.62 -7.53 11.71
C ILE A 268 24.37 -8.09 11.01
N PHE A 269 24.13 -9.39 11.09
CA PHE A 269 22.98 -10.05 10.45
C PHE A 269 21.82 -10.29 11.40
N ARG A 270 22.05 -10.21 12.71
CA ARG A 270 21.06 -10.59 13.72
C ARG A 270 19.78 -9.77 13.61
N GLU A 271 19.87 -8.46 13.37
CA GLU A 271 18.68 -7.60 13.22
C GLU A 271 17.88 -7.95 11.97
N GLY A 272 18.53 -8.02 10.81
CA GLY A 272 17.87 -8.39 9.55
C GLY A 272 17.25 -9.80 9.58
N PHE A 273 17.94 -10.75 10.22
CA PHE A 273 17.41 -12.11 10.37
C PHE A 273 16.24 -12.15 11.34
N SER A 274 16.34 -11.47 12.48
CA SER A 274 15.29 -11.48 13.51
C SER A 274 14.02 -10.77 13.05
N THR A 275 14.17 -9.66 12.31
CA THR A 275 13.05 -8.92 11.73
C THR A 275 12.29 -9.76 10.70
N SER A 276 13.01 -10.44 9.80
CA SER A 276 12.43 -11.35 8.80
C SER A 276 11.68 -12.52 9.45
N LEU A 277 12.31 -13.19 10.41
CA LEU A 277 11.72 -14.35 11.10
C LEU A 277 10.50 -13.93 11.94
N ALA A 278 10.58 -12.80 12.64
CA ALA A 278 9.46 -12.25 13.38
C ALA A 278 8.28 -11.90 12.47
N ALA A 279 8.53 -11.30 11.30
CA ALA A 279 7.47 -11.04 10.32
C ALA A 279 6.84 -12.34 9.80
N GLN A 280 7.65 -13.35 9.48
CA GLN A 280 7.19 -14.65 8.99
C GLN A 280 6.33 -15.40 10.01
N ILE A 281 6.67 -15.36 11.30
CA ILE A 281 5.85 -15.98 12.36
C ILE A 281 4.41 -15.45 12.34
N GLY A 282 4.23 -14.15 12.14
CA GLY A 282 2.89 -13.55 12.09
C GLY A 282 2.16 -13.78 10.76
N VAL A 283 2.90 -13.74 9.65
CA VAL A 283 2.32 -13.73 8.31
C VAL A 283 2.10 -15.14 7.73
N ALA A 284 2.95 -16.12 8.06
CA ALA A 284 2.90 -17.45 7.48
C ALA A 284 1.53 -18.14 7.63
N PRO A 285 0.84 -18.11 8.79
CA PRO A 285 -0.48 -18.73 8.91
C PRO A 285 -1.52 -18.18 7.94
N ILE A 286 -1.41 -16.88 7.61
CA ILE A 286 -2.33 -16.22 6.69
C ILE A 286 -2.03 -16.66 5.26
N LEU A 287 -0.75 -16.69 4.88
CA LEU A 287 -0.34 -17.11 3.53
C LEU A 287 -0.67 -18.57 3.22
N PHE A 288 -0.70 -19.46 4.21
CA PHE A 288 -1.10 -20.86 3.98
C PHE A 288 -2.61 -21.04 3.80
N VAL A 289 -3.42 -20.09 4.26
CA VAL A 289 -4.89 -20.16 4.22
C VAL A 289 -5.49 -19.44 3.00
N THR A 290 -4.73 -18.55 2.36
CA THR A 290 -5.18 -17.69 1.24
C THR A 290 -4.57 -18.06 -0.10
#